data_AF-A0AAD0PVZ4-F1
#
_entry.id   AF-A0AAD0PVZ4-F1
#
_cell.length_a   1.000
_cell.length_b   1.000
_cell.length_c   1.000
_cell.angle_alpha   90.00
_cell.angle_beta   90.00
_cell.angle_gamma   90.00
#
_symmetry.space_group_name_H-M   'P 1'
#
loop_
_entity.id
_entity.type
_entity.pdbx_description
1 polymer ?
#
loop_
_entity_poly.entity_id
_entity_poly.type
_entity_poly.pdbx_seq_one_letter_code
_entity_poly.pdbx_strand_id
1 'polypeptide(L)'
;MKFEWEEQDIKSGRKVDSHNRAERYIIGYDPRCMGKDNLALISLRDGMITSSGKTHAEMAEHLTEAKYRPVDIDLEDHLPVKD
;
A
#
# COMPACT_ATOMS: atom_id res chain seq x y z
N MET A 1 -3.93 -17.19 9.09
CA MET A 1 -2.96 -16.20 9.64
C MET A 1 -3.54 -14.81 9.48
N LYS A 2 -3.62 -14.04 10.56
CA LYS A 2 -3.88 -12.59 10.51
C LYS A 2 -2.53 -11.95 10.21
N PHE A 3 -2.41 -11.25 9.09
CA PHE A 3 -1.20 -10.47 8.79
C PHE A 3 -1.29 -9.17 9.58
N GLU A 4 -0.22 -8.81 10.27
CA GLU A 4 -0.09 -7.55 11.01
C GLU A 4 1.07 -6.77 10.40
N TRP A 5 0.84 -5.49 10.13
CA TRP A 5 1.84 -4.58 9.60
C TRP A 5 2.56 -3.90 10.76
N GLU A 6 3.89 -3.88 10.70
CA GLU A 6 4.73 -3.10 11.61
C GLU A 6 5.25 -1.84 10.91
N GLU A 7 5.68 -0.84 11.67
CA GLU A 7 6.18 0.43 11.11
C GLU A 7 7.31 0.20 10.09
N GLN A 8 8.22 -0.73 10.38
CA GLN A 8 9.34 -1.12 9.51
C GLN A 8 8.93 -1.79 8.18
N ASP A 9 7.70 -2.30 8.09
CA ASP A 9 7.17 -2.87 6.86
C ASP A 9 6.71 -1.80 5.87
N ILE A 10 6.48 -0.59 6.35
CA ILE A 10 5.95 0.51 5.55
C ILE A 10 7.08 1.11 4.73
N LYS A 11 7.00 0.89 3.41
CA LYS A 11 7.96 1.41 2.44
C LYS A 11 7.19 1.97 1.26
N SER A 12 7.61 3.13 0.78
CA SER A 12 7.07 3.67 -0.48
C SER A 12 7.37 2.68 -1.63
N GLY A 13 6.45 2.60 -2.57
CA GLY A 13 6.48 1.61 -3.66
C GLY A 13 5.93 0.23 -3.29
N ARG A 14 5.68 -0.05 -2.00
CA ARG A 14 5.13 -1.36 -1.58
C ARG A 14 3.65 -1.46 -2.00
N LYS A 15 3.32 -2.53 -2.71
CA LYS A 15 1.96 -2.84 -3.16
C LYS A 15 1.20 -3.63 -2.10
N VAL A 16 -0.08 -3.32 -1.94
CA VAL A 16 -0.97 -4.00 -0.99
C VAL A 16 -2.31 -4.34 -1.64
N ASP A 17 -2.84 -5.52 -1.31
CA ASP A 17 -4.17 -5.98 -1.68
C ASP A 17 -5.16 -5.65 -0.56
N SER A 18 -6.29 -5.05 -0.90
CA SER A 18 -7.40 -4.93 0.03
C SER A 18 -8.06 -6.28 0.29
N HIS A 19 -8.90 -6.35 1.33
CA HIS A 19 -9.70 -7.55 1.62
C HIS A 19 -10.61 -7.94 0.44
N ASN A 20 -11.00 -6.98 -0.40
CA ASN A 20 -11.92 -7.19 -1.51
C ASN A 20 -11.22 -7.78 -2.75
N ARG A 21 -9.88 -7.88 -2.79
CA ARG A 21 -9.04 -8.37 -3.92
C ARG A 21 -9.27 -7.70 -5.29
N ALA A 22 -10.34 -6.96 -5.48
CA ALA A 22 -10.66 -6.20 -6.68
C ALA A 22 -9.85 -4.91 -6.77
N GLU A 23 -9.20 -4.51 -5.67
CA GLU A 23 -8.47 -3.25 -5.57
C GLU A 23 -7.11 -3.45 -4.96
N ARG A 24 -6.12 -3.01 -5.73
CA ARG A 24 -4.71 -2.94 -5.36
C ARG A 24 -4.32 -1.51 -5.10
N TYR A 25 -3.46 -1.34 -4.12
CA TYR A 25 -2.96 -0.05 -3.72
C TYR A 25 -1.45 -0.07 -3.65
N ILE A 26 -0.84 1.11 -3.68
CA ILE A 26 0.58 1.30 -3.45
C ILE A 26 0.77 2.35 -2.36
N ILE A 27 1.73 2.10 -1.48
CA ILE A 27 2.17 3.08 -0.49
C ILE A 27 3.02 4.11 -1.24
N GLY A 28 2.63 5.37 -1.22
CA GLY A 28 3.33 6.46 -1.89
C GLY A 28 3.37 7.70 -1.01
N TYR A 29 3.54 8.86 -1.64
CA TYR A 29 3.57 10.15 -0.97
C TYR A 29 2.46 11.06 -1.50
N ASP A 30 1.80 11.82 -0.62
CA ASP A 30 0.91 12.91 -1.03
C ASP A 30 1.75 14.18 -1.26
N PRO A 31 1.85 14.69 -2.50
CA PRO A 31 2.64 15.88 -2.80
C PRO A 31 2.06 17.17 -2.18
N ARG A 32 0.83 17.13 -1.67
CA ARG A 32 0.18 18.27 -1.00
C ARG A 32 0.61 18.42 0.46
N CYS A 33 1.23 17.38 1.04
CA CYS A 33 1.72 17.37 2.41
C CYS A 33 3.24 17.60 2.43
N MET A 34 3.67 18.78 2.90
CA MET A 34 5.09 19.18 2.98
C MET A 34 5.78 18.78 4.31
N GLY A 35 5.29 17.74 4.99
CA GLY A 35 5.77 17.34 6.32
C GLY A 35 6.52 16.00 6.34
N LYS A 36 6.98 15.60 7.53
CA LYS A 36 7.50 14.23 7.77
C LYS A 36 6.42 13.16 7.58
N ASP A 37 5.15 13.56 7.65
CA ASP A 37 3.97 12.70 7.59
C ASP A 37 3.25 12.96 6.28
N ASN A 38 3.75 12.32 5.23
CA ASN A 38 3.25 12.49 3.87
C ASN A 38 2.97 11.15 3.19
N LEU A 39 2.95 10.03 3.93
CA LEU A 39 2.59 8.75 3.32
C LEU A 39 1.12 8.75 2.92
N ALA A 40 0.87 8.13 1.79
CA ALA A 40 -0.44 7.99 1.20
C ALA A 40 -0.66 6.58 0.67
N LEU A 41 -1.91 6.15 0.68
CA LEU A 41 -2.36 4.93 0.02
C LEU A 41 -3.02 5.32 -1.30
N ILE A 42 -2.46 4.84 -2.40
CA ILE A 42 -2.83 5.25 -3.75
C ILE A 42 -3.39 4.03 -4.49
N SER A 43 -4.61 4.15 -5.00
CA SER A 43 -5.25 3.13 -5.81
C SER A 43 -4.47 2.95 -7.12
N LEU A 44 -4.10 1.70 -7.44
CA LEU A 44 -3.46 1.37 -8.72
C LEU A 44 -4.45 1.32 -9.89
N ARG A 45 -5.75 1.39 -9.63
CA ARG A 45 -6.78 1.34 -10.67
C ARG A 45 -6.99 2.69 -11.34
N ASP A 46 -7.03 3.75 -10.54
CA ASP A 46 -7.46 5.10 -10.97
C ASP A 46 -6.56 6.21 -10.42
N GLY A 47 -5.52 5.89 -9.64
CA GLY A 47 -4.60 6.85 -9.05
C GLY A 47 -5.19 7.66 -7.89
N MET A 48 -6.38 7.32 -7.40
CA MET A 48 -6.97 8.04 -6.27
C MET A 48 -6.21 7.79 -4.97
N ILE A 49 -5.99 8.85 -4.20
CA ILE A 49 -5.47 8.79 -2.85
C ILE A 49 -6.63 8.47 -1.90
N THR A 50 -6.63 7.30 -1.29
CA THR A 50 -7.69 6.87 -0.35
C THR A 50 -7.35 7.16 1.10
N SER A 51 -6.08 7.42 1.39
CA SER A 51 -5.56 7.74 2.71
C SER A 51 -4.30 8.59 2.55
N SER A 52 -4.14 9.67 3.29
CA SER A 52 -3.03 10.62 3.14
C SER A 52 -2.58 11.21 4.48
N GLY A 53 -1.38 11.76 4.51
CA GLY A 53 -0.85 12.49 5.67
C GLY A 53 -0.52 11.59 6.85
N LYS A 54 -0.17 10.32 6.59
CA LYS A 54 0.16 9.35 7.63
C LYS A 54 1.66 9.31 7.87
N THR A 55 2.02 9.10 9.13
CA THR A 55 3.32 8.55 9.54
C THR A 55 3.44 7.08 9.09
N HIS A 56 4.61 6.48 9.26
CA HIS A 56 4.79 5.05 9.02
C HIS A 56 3.97 4.23 10.03
N ALA A 57 3.97 4.60 11.32
CA ALA A 57 3.21 3.92 12.36
C ALA A 57 1.69 3.94 12.08
N GLU A 58 1.14 5.11 11.73
CA GLU A 58 -0.29 5.23 11.41
C GLU A 58 -0.68 4.51 10.12
N MET A 59 0.25 4.39 9.16
CA MET A 59 0.01 3.59 7.96
C MET A 59 -0.01 2.09 8.31
N ALA A 60 0.90 1.62 9.16
CA ALA A 60 0.91 0.23 9.63
C ALA A 60 -0.36 -0.14 10.40
N GLU A 61 -0.80 0.74 11.31
CA GLU A 61 -2.08 0.59 12.02
C GLU A 61 -3.25 0.52 11.03
N HIS A 62 -3.34 1.48 10.11
CA HIS A 62 -4.39 1.53 9.09
C HIS A 62 -4.46 0.26 8.23
N LEU A 63 -3.31 -0.23 7.75
CA LEU A 63 -3.25 -1.44 6.93
C LEU A 63 -3.63 -2.69 7.72
N THR A 64 -3.25 -2.76 9.00
CA THR A 64 -3.59 -3.87 9.91
C THR A 64 -5.09 -3.90 10.20
N GLU A 65 -5.68 -2.75 10.58
CA GLU A 65 -7.10 -2.63 10.89
C GLU A 65 -7.99 -2.97 9.68
N ALA A 66 -7.62 -2.45 8.52
CA ALA A 66 -8.34 -2.69 7.27
C ALA A 66 -7.97 -4.03 6.59
N LYS A 67 -7.12 -4.85 7.24
CA LYS A 67 -6.73 -6.21 6.80
C LYS A 67 -6.13 -6.24 5.39
N TYR A 68 -5.35 -5.22 5.06
CA TYR A 68 -4.55 -5.20 3.83
C TYR A 68 -3.45 -6.25 3.90
N ARG A 69 -3.10 -6.82 2.75
CA ARG A 69 -2.05 -7.82 2.64
C ARG A 69 -0.95 -7.33 1.70
N PRO A 70 0.33 -7.61 1.99
CA PRO A 70 1.38 -7.33 1.03
C PRO A 70 1.14 -8.16 -0.23
N VAL A 71 1.38 -7.56 -1.39
CA VAL A 71 1.46 -8.30 -2.64
C VAL A 71 2.89 -8.85 -2.73
N ASP A 72 3.04 -10.16 -2.74
CA ASP A 72 4.34 -10.79 -3.01
C ASP A 72 4.80 -10.39 -4.42
N ILE A 73 5.97 -9.76 -4.50
CA ILE A 73 6.53 -9.20 -5.74
C ILE A 73 6.99 -10.33 -6.69
N ASP A 74 7.14 -11.57 -6.20
CA ASP A 74 7.81 -12.65 -6.95
C ASP A 74 6.92 -13.50 -7.88
N LEU A 75 5.61 -13.25 -7.99
CA LEU A 75 4.70 -14.13 -8.75
C LEU A 75 4.10 -13.54 -10.03
N GLU A 76 4.02 -12.22 -10.18
CA GLU A 76 3.39 -11.61 -11.36
C GLU A 76 4.38 -10.93 -12.34
N ASP A 77 5.55 -10.46 -11.89
CA ASP A 77 6.54 -9.80 -12.78
C ASP A 77 7.42 -10.79 -13.57
N HIS A 78 7.22 -12.11 -13.40
CA HIS A 78 8.00 -13.17 -14.07
C HIS A 78 7.20 -14.02 -15.06
N LEU A 79 5.90 -13.75 -15.25
CA LEU A 79 5.17 -14.44 -16.30
C LEU A 79 5.51 -13.78 -17.64
N PRO A 80 6.04 -14.51 -18.63
CA PRO A 80 6.24 -13.95 -19.95
C PRO A 80 4.90 -13.45 -20.46
N VAL A 81 4.86 -12.18 -20.87
CA VAL A 81 3.75 -11.63 -21.64
C VAL A 81 3.62 -12.53 -22.87
N LYS A 82 2.52 -13.29 -22.94
CA LYS A 82 2.23 -14.05 -24.15
C LYS A 82 1.80 -13.04 -25.21
N ASP A 83 2.66 -12.86 -26.21
CA ASP A 83 2.30 -12.24 -27.50
C ASP A 83 1.18 -13.02 -28.20
#